data_AF-A0A2Y9KXQ9-F1
#
_entry.id   AF-A0A2Y9KXQ9-F1
#
_cell.length_a   1.000
_cell.length_b   1.000
_cell.length_c   1.000
_cell.angle_alpha   90.00
_cell.angle_beta   90.00
_cell.angle_gamma   90.00
#
_symmetry.space_group_name_H-M   'P 1'
#
loop_
_entity.id
_entity.type
_entity.pdbx_description
1 polymer ?
#
loop_
_entity_poly.entity_id
_entity_poly.type
_entity_poly.pdbx_seq_one_letter_code
_entity_poly.pdbx_strand_id
1 'polypeptide(L)'
;MPNFCAAPNCTRKSTQSDLAFFRFPRDPARCQKWVENCRRADLEDKTPDQLNKHYRLCAKHFETSMICRTSPYRTVLRDNAIPTIFDLTSHLNNPHSRHRKRIKELLMKLLNRNQNIKK
;
A
#
# COMPACT_ATOMS: atom_id res chain seq x y z
N MET A 1 -17.11 -1.22 -2.19
CA MET A 1 -15.75 -1.24 -1.58
C MET A 1 -14.75 -1.72 -2.62
N PRO A 2 -13.54 -1.16 -2.71
CA PRO A 2 -12.45 -1.80 -3.42
C PRO A 2 -12.25 -3.21 -2.87
N ASN A 3 -12.44 -4.23 -3.71
CA ASN A 3 -12.25 -5.62 -3.32
C ASN A 3 -10.78 -6.06 -3.37
N PHE A 4 -9.85 -5.16 -3.69
CA PHE A 4 -8.45 -5.47 -3.93
C PHE A 4 -7.58 -5.15 -2.72
N CYS A 5 -6.48 -5.89 -2.60
CA CYS A 5 -5.41 -5.55 -1.66
C CYS A 5 -4.88 -4.13 -1.94
N ALA A 6 -4.64 -3.37 -0.88
CA ALA A 6 -4.07 -2.03 -0.96
C ALA A 6 -2.55 -2.06 -1.22
N ALA A 7 -1.88 -3.20 -1.06
CA ALA A 7 -0.44 -3.29 -1.31
C ALA A 7 -0.12 -3.03 -2.78
N PRO A 8 0.97 -2.29 -3.08
CA PRO A 8 1.44 -2.12 -4.44
C PRO A 8 1.69 -3.48 -5.09
N ASN A 9 1.31 -3.62 -6.35
CA ASN A 9 1.53 -4.82 -7.17
C ASN A 9 0.87 -6.10 -6.63
N CYS A 10 -0.07 -5.99 -5.68
CA CYS A 10 -0.88 -7.10 -5.21
C CYS A 10 -2.24 -7.12 -5.90
N THR A 11 -2.49 -8.14 -6.72
CA THR A 11 -3.73 -8.28 -7.51
C THR A 11 -4.81 -9.10 -6.81
N ARG A 12 -4.57 -9.55 -5.57
CA ARG A 12 -5.50 -10.39 -4.81
C ARG A 12 -6.77 -9.62 -4.46
N LYS A 13 -7.91 -10.31 -4.61
CA LYS A 13 -9.23 -9.81 -4.24
C LYS A 13 -9.75 -10.50 -2.99
N SER A 14 -10.37 -9.77 -2.08
CA SER A 14 -10.94 -10.30 -0.85
C SER A 14 -12.08 -11.30 -1.06
N THR A 15 -12.73 -11.25 -2.22
CA THR A 15 -13.83 -12.16 -2.58
C THR A 15 -13.37 -13.44 -3.28
N GLN A 16 -12.12 -13.51 -3.72
CA GLN A 16 -11.57 -14.61 -4.54
C GLN A 16 -10.27 -15.17 -3.95
N SER A 17 -10.05 -14.97 -2.65
CA SER A 17 -8.81 -15.32 -1.98
C SER A 17 -9.09 -16.12 -0.72
N ASP A 18 -8.30 -17.17 -0.55
CA ASP A 18 -8.18 -18.00 0.64
C ASP A 18 -7.52 -17.27 1.83
N LEU A 19 -6.77 -16.21 1.54
CA LEU A 19 -6.14 -15.37 2.56
C LEU A 19 -7.12 -14.49 3.33
N ALA A 20 -6.84 -14.27 4.61
CA ALA A 20 -7.50 -13.23 5.41
C ALA A 20 -7.16 -11.82 4.91
N PHE A 21 -8.10 -10.89 5.08
CA PHE A 21 -7.94 -9.47 4.74
C PHE A 21 -8.17 -8.61 5.97
N PHE A 22 -7.22 -7.73 6.23
CA PHE A 22 -7.23 -6.85 7.40
C PHE A 22 -7.48 -5.40 6.96
N ARG A 23 -8.35 -4.70 7.68
CA ARG A 23 -8.61 -3.28 7.48
C ARG A 23 -7.46 -2.46 8.06
N PHE A 24 -7.24 -1.27 7.53
CA PHE A 24 -6.36 -0.29 8.16
C PHE A 24 -6.86 0.01 9.58
N PRO A 25 -5.97 0.16 10.58
CA PRO A 25 -6.36 0.50 11.93
C PRO A 25 -6.95 1.92 12.00
N ARG A 26 -7.82 2.16 12.98
CA ARG A 26 -8.36 3.51 13.26
C ARG A 26 -7.39 4.36 14.08
N ASP A 27 -6.48 3.71 14.82
CA ASP A 27 -5.39 4.38 15.52
C ASP A 27 -4.50 5.14 14.50
N PRO A 28 -4.39 6.48 14.59
CA PRO A 28 -3.67 7.27 13.59
C PRO A 28 -2.21 6.88 13.45
N ALA A 29 -1.50 6.64 14.57
CA ALA A 29 -0.08 6.34 14.56
C ALA A 29 0.22 5.00 13.88
N ARG A 30 -0.57 3.97 14.18
CA ARG A 30 -0.45 2.66 13.52
C ARG A 30 -0.92 2.70 12.07
N CYS A 31 -1.95 3.50 11.77
CA CYS A 31 -2.46 3.65 10.41
C CYS A 31 -1.42 4.31 9.50
N GLN A 32 -0.75 5.34 9.99
CA GLN A 32 0.34 6.00 9.30
C GLN A 32 1.47 5.02 8.95
N LYS A 33 1.91 4.17 9.89
CA LYS A 33 2.92 3.13 9.61
C LYS A 33 2.49 2.17 8.51
N TRP A 34 1.21 1.81 8.46
CA TRP A 34 0.69 0.95 7.39
C TRP A 34 0.73 1.66 6.03
N VAL A 35 0.36 2.94 5.98
CA VAL A 35 0.41 3.77 4.76
C VAL A 35 1.85 3.93 4.27
N GLU A 36 2.78 4.27 5.16
CA GLU A 36 4.21 4.39 4.87
C GLU A 36 4.76 3.10 4.26
N ASN A 37 4.44 1.94 4.85
CA ASN A 37 4.89 0.65 4.33
C ASN A 37 4.24 0.29 2.99
N CYS A 38 3.01 0.74 2.72
CA CYS A 38 2.37 0.57 1.42
C CYS A 38 3.02 1.43 0.32
N ARG A 39 3.72 2.51 0.65
CA ARG A 39 4.38 3.44 -0.29
C ARG A 39 3.48 3.91 -1.43
N ARG A 40 2.21 4.15 -1.11
CA ARG A 40 1.19 4.58 -2.06
C ARG A 40 0.76 6.01 -1.73
N ALA A 41 1.19 6.94 -2.57
CA ALA A 41 0.83 8.35 -2.44
C ALA A 41 -0.68 8.60 -2.40
N ASP A 42 -1.49 7.75 -3.06
CA ASP A 42 -2.95 7.89 -3.00
C ASP A 42 -3.55 7.56 -1.63
N LEU A 43 -2.80 6.93 -0.72
CA LEU A 43 -3.25 6.62 0.64
C LEU A 43 -2.84 7.70 1.67
N GLU A 44 -1.81 8.50 1.38
CA GLU A 44 -1.25 9.49 2.29
C GLU A 44 -2.24 10.62 2.63
N ASP A 45 -3.05 11.05 1.65
CA ASP A 45 -4.03 12.13 1.85
C ASP A 45 -5.35 11.66 2.52
N LYS A 46 -5.43 10.41 3.01
CA LYS A 46 -6.68 9.83 3.53
C LYS A 46 -6.68 9.74 5.05
N THR A 47 -7.86 9.96 5.62
CA THR A 47 -8.03 9.78 7.07
C THR A 47 -8.03 8.29 7.45
N PRO A 48 -7.66 7.94 8.70
CA PRO A 48 -7.74 6.57 9.20
C PRO A 48 -9.12 5.91 9.00
N ASP A 49 -10.20 6.69 9.13
CA ASP A 49 -11.56 6.19 8.90
C ASP A 49 -11.84 5.87 7.42
N GLN A 50 -11.39 6.72 6.49
CA GLN A 50 -11.49 6.45 5.05
C GLN A 50 -10.68 5.20 4.69
N LEU A 51 -9.47 5.07 5.24
CA LEU A 51 -8.61 3.90 5.04
C LEU A 51 -9.25 2.63 5.59
N ASN A 52 -9.76 2.64 6.83
CA ASN A 52 -10.43 1.50 7.47
C ASN A 52 -11.68 1.04 6.70
N LYS A 53 -12.43 1.99 6.14
CA LYS A 53 -13.68 1.72 5.42
C LYS A 53 -13.44 1.14 4.03
N HIS A 54 -12.44 1.65 3.31
CA HIS A 54 -12.28 1.40 1.88
C HIS A 54 -11.05 0.56 1.50
N TYR A 55 -10.09 0.37 2.39
CA TYR A 55 -8.82 -0.28 2.06
C TYR A 55 -8.52 -1.46 2.97
N ARG A 56 -7.90 -2.49 2.41
CA ARG A 56 -7.54 -3.72 3.12
C ARG A 56 -6.20 -4.26 2.63
N LEU A 57 -5.46 -4.93 3.50
CA LEU A 57 -4.27 -5.69 3.16
C LEU A 57 -4.52 -7.18 3.38
N CYS A 58 -4.10 -8.02 2.44
CA CYS A 58 -4.16 -9.46 2.61
C CYS A 58 -3.07 -9.96 3.58
N ALA A 59 -3.29 -11.13 4.18
CA ALA A 59 -2.40 -11.72 5.18
C ALA A 59 -0.95 -11.89 4.72
N LYS A 60 -0.68 -12.02 3.41
CA LYS A 60 0.67 -12.15 2.86
C LYS A 60 1.60 -10.97 3.20
N HIS A 61 1.04 -9.80 3.51
CA HIS A 61 1.83 -8.60 3.81
C HIS A 61 2.24 -8.50 5.29
N PHE A 62 1.77 -9.42 6.13
CA PHE A 62 2.09 -9.49 7.54
C PHE A 62 2.91 -10.73 7.81
N GLU A 63 3.83 -10.63 8.77
CA GLU A 63 4.53 -11.79 9.29
C GLU A 63 3.53 -12.73 9.99
N THR A 64 3.67 -14.04 9.79
CA THR A 64 2.75 -15.04 10.37
C THR A 64 2.70 -14.95 11.90
N SER A 65 3.80 -14.58 12.55
CA SER A 65 3.89 -14.37 14.00
C SER A 65 2.96 -13.26 14.52
N MET A 66 2.64 -12.30 13.67
CA MET A 66 1.77 -11.15 13.96
C MET A 66 0.28 -11.44 13.70
N ILE A 67 -0.04 -12.62 13.15
CA ILE A 67 -1.38 -13.06 12.83
C ILE A 67 -1.84 -14.07 13.89
N CYS A 68 -2.93 -13.74 14.58
CA CYS A 68 -3.52 -14.60 15.61
C CYS A 68 -4.82 -15.23 15.10
N ARG A 69 -4.87 -16.56 15.07
CA ARG A 69 -6.12 -17.30 14.88
C ARG A 69 -6.82 -17.44 16.22
N THR A 70 -7.82 -16.60 16.44
CA THR A 70 -8.64 -16.63 17.67
C THR A 70 -9.74 -17.70 17.62
N SER A 71 -10.16 -18.11 16.41
CA SER A 71 -11.09 -19.23 16.20
C SER A 71 -10.95 -19.76 14.77
N PRO A 72 -11.57 -20.91 14.40
CA PRO A 72 -11.56 -21.42 13.02
C PRO A 72 -12.06 -20.39 11.99
N TYR A 73 -12.91 -19.46 12.41
CA TYR A 73 -13.55 -18.46 11.54
C TYR A 73 -13.01 -17.04 11.75
N ARG A 74 -12.13 -16.82 12.74
CA ARG A 74 -11.67 -15.49 13.12
C ARG A 74 -10.16 -15.41 13.24
N THR A 75 -9.57 -14.68 12.30
CA THR A 75 -8.16 -14.31 12.29
C THR A 75 -8.04 -12.80 12.54
N VAL A 76 -7.19 -12.41 13.48
CA VAL A 76 -6.92 -11.02 13.85
C VAL A 76 -5.43 -10.73 13.81
N LEU A 77 -5.07 -9.46 13.80
CA LEU A 77 -3.68 -9.02 13.94
C LEU A 77 -3.38 -8.68 15.40
N ARG A 78 -2.15 -8.91 15.83
CA ARG A 78 -1.62 -8.36 17.09
C ARG A 78 -1.65 -6.84 17.09
N ASP A 79 -1.63 -6.22 18.26
CA ASP A 79 -1.75 -4.76 18.39
C ASP A 79 -0.59 -3.98 17.78
N ASN A 80 0.62 -4.56 17.78
CA ASN A 80 1.81 -3.99 17.16
C ASN A 80 2.03 -4.46 15.70
N ALA A 81 1.13 -5.26 15.14
CA ALA A 81 1.31 -5.78 13.79
C ALA A 81 1.30 -4.64 12.76
N ILE A 82 2.36 -4.59 11.96
CA ILE A 82 2.54 -3.72 10.81
C ILE A 82 2.82 -4.57 9.57
N PRO A 83 2.36 -4.17 8.38
CA PRO A 83 2.67 -4.89 7.16
C PRO A 83 4.12 -4.58 6.79
N THR A 84 4.96 -5.58 6.60
CA THR A 84 6.40 -5.40 6.27
C THR A 84 6.80 -6.14 5.00
N ILE A 85 5.99 -7.09 4.55
CA ILE A 85 6.31 -7.95 3.41
C ILE A 85 5.73 -7.31 2.14
N PHE A 86 6.57 -6.58 1.41
CA PHE A 86 6.24 -5.95 0.13
C PHE A 86 7.31 -6.27 -0.90
N ASP A 87 6.88 -6.52 -2.14
CA ASP A 87 7.80 -6.60 -3.28
C ASP A 87 8.12 -5.19 -3.78
N LEU A 88 9.13 -4.58 -3.16
CA LEU A 88 9.57 -3.22 -3.45
C LEU A 88 10.41 -3.11 -4.74
N THR A 89 10.86 -4.24 -5.31
CA THR A 89 11.69 -4.24 -6.54
C THR A 89 10.85 -4.36 -7.81
N SER A 90 9.57 -4.68 -7.69
CA SER A 90 8.60 -4.74 -8.80
C SER A 90 8.56 -3.51 -9.71
N HIS A 91 8.93 -2.31 -9.24
CA HIS A 91 9.05 -1.11 -10.07
C HIS A 91 10.29 -1.07 -10.97
N LEU A 92 11.35 -1.80 -10.62
CA LEU A 92 12.58 -1.91 -11.41
C LEU A 92 12.39 -2.88 -12.60
N ASN A 93 11.47 -3.83 -12.47
CA ASN A 93 11.27 -4.90 -13.45
C ASN A 93 10.04 -4.71 -14.36
N ASN A 94 9.24 -3.66 -14.16
CA ASN A 94 7.99 -3.46 -14.91
C ASN A 94 8.02 -2.21 -15.82
N PRO A 95 8.14 -2.36 -17.16
CA PRO A 95 8.18 -1.24 -18.10
C PRO A 95 6.87 -0.42 -18.18
N HIS A 96 5.78 -0.90 -17.58
CA HIS A 96 4.44 -0.27 -17.60
C HIS A 96 4.03 0.45 -16.31
N SER A 97 4.90 0.56 -15.30
CA SER A 97 4.55 1.25 -14.06
C SER A 97 4.19 2.73 -14.30
N ARG A 98 3.02 3.17 -13.81
CA ARG A 98 2.57 4.59 -13.80
C ARG A 98 3.62 5.55 -13.23
N HIS A 99 4.54 5.04 -12.42
CA HIS A 99 5.68 5.75 -11.86
C HIS A 99 6.62 6.35 -12.93
N ARG A 100 6.81 5.67 -14.08
CA ARG A 100 7.64 6.19 -15.18
C ARG A 100 7.04 7.44 -15.82
N LYS A 101 5.70 7.54 -15.91
CA LYS A 101 5.05 8.75 -16.45
C LYS A 101 5.35 9.96 -15.57
N ARG A 102 5.24 9.81 -14.26
CA ARG A 102 5.49 10.90 -13.29
C ARG A 102 6.97 11.30 -13.23
N ILE A 103 7.90 10.32 -13.28
CA ILE A 103 9.34 10.58 -13.37
C ILE A 103 9.69 11.28 -14.69
N LYS A 104 9.18 10.80 -15.84
CA LYS A 104 9.40 11.45 -17.13
C LYS A 104 8.87 12.88 -17.14
N GLU A 105 7.69 13.11 -16.59
CA GLU A 105 7.10 14.44 -16.50
C GLU A 105 7.92 15.38 -15.61
N LEU A 106 8.42 14.88 -14.47
CA LEU A 106 9.30 15.63 -13.57
C LEU A 106 10.64 15.97 -14.24
N LEU A 107 11.27 15.00 -14.91
CA LEU A 107 12.50 15.20 -15.69
C LEU A 107 12.32 16.21 -16.82
N MET A 108 11.21 16.12 -17.58
CA MET A 108 10.88 17.09 -18.62
C MET A 108 10.71 18.50 -18.04
N LYS A 109 10.00 18.64 -16.90
CA LYS A 109 9.84 19.94 -16.21
C LYS A 109 11.19 20.53 -15.76
N LEU A 110 12.12 19.70 -15.28
CA LEU A 110 13.46 20.14 -14.87
C LEU A 110 14.32 20.55 -16.07
N LEU A 111 14.26 19.81 -17.18
CA LEU A 111 14.99 20.13 -18.41
C LEU A 111 14.49 21.45 -19.03
N ASN A 112 13.18 21.68 -19.07
CA ASN A 112 12.61 22.94 -19.55
C ASN A 112 12.95 24.14 -18.65
N ARG A 113 13.08 23.94 -17.33
CA ARG A 113 13.55 24.99 -16.41
C ARG A 113 14.97 25.45 -16.73
N ASN A 114 15.87 24.50 -17.03
CA ASN A 114 17.27 24.80 -17.32
C ASN A 114 17.49 25.54 -18.66
N GLN A 115 16.51 25.53 -19.57
CA GLN A 115 16.58 26.27 -20.82
C GLN A 115 16.13 27.73 -20.70
N ASN A 116 15.37 28.09 -19.65
CA ASN A 116 14.94 29.47 -19.40
C ASN A 116 15.91 30.28 -18.53
N ILE A 117 16.93 29.65 -17.93
CA ILE A 117 17.95 30.32 -17.10
C ILE A 117 19.17 30.75 -17.93
N LYS A 118 19.25 30.32 -19.20
CA LYS A 118 20.35 30.64 -20.14
C LYS A 118 20.01 31.75 -21.16
N LYS A 119 19.00 32.57 -20.90
CA LYS A 119 18.67 33.77 -21.67
C LYS A 119 18.81 35.00 -20.81
#